data_AF-A0A3D2RN99-F1
#
_entry.id   AF-A0A3D2RN99-F1
#
_cell.length_a   1.000
_cell.length_b   1.000
_cell.length_c   1.000
_cell.angle_alpha   90.00
_cell.angle_beta   90.00
_cell.angle_gamma   90.00
#
_symmetry.space_group_name_H-M   'P 1'
#
loop_
_entity.id
_entity.type
_entity.pdbx_description
1 polymer ?
#
loop_
_entity_poly.entity_id
_entity_poly.type
_entity_poly.pdbx_seq_one_letter_code
_entity_poly.pdbx_strand_id
1 'polypeptide(L)'
;SERIHSVQQLLKAYTLYEKDVQYVIEEGRVVIVDEFTGRPQPGRRFSDGLHQALEAKERVRVERDTQTVATITLQNYFRLYDKLAGMTGTAETEAAELHQIYKLDVLTIPTHEPIARVDHDDLIFRTKREKYNAIVDEIERLNLEGLPVLVGTITVEVSELLSRMLHRKGIKHSVLNARQHQSEAEIVRDAGQAGAVTIATNMAGRGTDIKLGSGVVKDGEGGLQIIGTERHEARRIDRQLRGRAGRQGDPGGSRFFISLEDNLMRLFGSERIARIMDRLGAEEGEVIEHGMVTRSIGRAQKRVEGRNFEIRKHLLQYDDVMNQQREVIYDRRRHALEGDDLYDEIVEVIEDALQASLDAHVSEEDHPEDWNVDAMAQDLRNTFLQSPIHPDENLPTTNRDELASIIRDAVRAAYKRREDLIGSERLRAIERMVYLSVIDEKWKEHLREMDDLKEGIGLRGYGQKDPLVEYKREGFQMFVELLDEINRETVKTLFRIRIDESPAQRPDRAPQRLALVHQDAAGMGFAPPPEPSPMEQTAANSSEGGGRPKQRPVKVEKVGRNAPCPCGSGKKYKHCHGA
;
A
#
# COMPACT_ATOMS: atom_id res chain seq x y z
N SER A 1 -10.23 -2.89 27.36
CA SER A 1 -9.66 -2.18 26.20
C SER A 1 -10.73 -1.94 25.13
N GLU A 2 -11.36 -3.00 24.63
CA GLU A 2 -12.32 -3.00 23.50
C GLU A 2 -13.51 -2.02 23.61
N ARG A 3 -14.10 -1.85 24.81
CA ARG A 3 -15.20 -0.89 25.03
C ARG A 3 -14.76 0.57 24.85
N ILE A 4 -13.53 0.91 25.25
CA ILE A 4 -12.99 2.27 25.11
C ILE A 4 -12.74 2.55 23.63
N HIS A 5 -12.13 1.59 22.92
CA HIS A 5 -11.92 1.64 21.47
C HIS A 5 -13.24 1.87 20.72
N SER A 6 -14.26 1.06 21.01
CA SER A 6 -15.59 1.18 20.40
C SER A 6 -16.22 2.56 20.61
N VAL A 7 -16.12 3.11 21.83
CA VAL A 7 -16.64 4.45 22.14
C VAL A 7 -15.87 5.54 21.38
N GLN A 8 -14.54 5.42 21.29
CA GLN A 8 -13.70 6.35 20.54
C GLN A 8 -14.04 6.34 19.04
N GLN A 9 -14.25 5.16 18.44
CA GLN A 9 -14.64 5.04 17.03
C GLN A 9 -16.06 5.59 16.77
N LEU A 10 -17.01 5.35 17.69
CA LEU A 10 -18.33 5.98 17.61
C LEU A 10 -18.22 7.50 17.67
N LEU A 11 -17.47 8.06 18.62
CA LEU A 11 -17.25 9.51 18.70
C LEU A 11 -16.65 10.05 17.40
N LYS A 12 -15.65 9.37 16.85
CA LYS A 12 -15.02 9.73 15.57
C LYS A 12 -16.03 9.71 14.41
N ALA A 13 -16.82 8.64 14.31
CA ALA A 13 -17.87 8.49 13.31
C ALA A 13 -18.93 9.59 13.41
N TYR A 14 -19.35 9.98 14.62
CA TYR A 14 -20.37 11.02 14.83
C TYR A 14 -19.85 12.44 14.60
N THR A 15 -18.56 12.71 14.86
CA THR A 15 -18.01 14.07 14.87
C THR A 15 -17.18 14.43 13.64
N LEU A 16 -16.46 13.47 13.04
CA LEU A 16 -15.52 13.73 11.95
C LEU A 16 -15.99 13.24 10.58
N TYR A 17 -16.98 12.34 10.53
CA TYR A 17 -17.43 11.72 9.29
C TYR A 17 -18.85 12.15 8.96
N GLU A 18 -18.98 12.88 7.87
CA GLU A 18 -20.24 13.37 7.34
C GLU A 18 -20.72 12.50 6.18
N LYS A 19 -22.04 12.26 6.17
CA LYS A 19 -22.72 11.57 5.09
C LYS A 19 -22.69 12.43 3.84
N ASP A 20 -22.54 11.80 2.68
CA ASP A 20 -22.41 12.40 1.35
C ASP A 20 -21.10 13.19 1.12
N VAL A 21 -20.17 13.16 2.08
CA VAL A 21 -18.81 13.71 1.95
C VAL A 21 -17.78 12.58 2.02
N GLN A 22 -17.63 11.93 3.17
CA GLN A 22 -16.67 10.83 3.35
C GLN A 22 -17.25 9.46 3.00
N TYR A 23 -18.58 9.31 3.03
CA TYR A 23 -19.24 8.05 2.73
C TYR A 23 -20.69 8.29 2.31
N VAL A 24 -21.27 7.33 1.60
CA VAL A 24 -22.68 7.29 1.20
C VAL A 24 -23.32 5.98 1.66
N ILE A 25 -24.65 5.92 1.64
CA ILE A 25 -25.39 4.68 1.90
C ILE A 25 -25.97 4.18 0.59
N GLU A 26 -25.51 3.02 0.13
CA GLU A 26 -26.03 2.34 -1.06
C GLU A 26 -26.48 0.93 -0.67
N GLU A 27 -27.68 0.53 -1.12
CA GLU A 27 -28.27 -0.78 -0.80
C GLU A 27 -28.28 -1.14 0.70
N GLY A 28 -28.41 -0.13 1.58
CA GLY A 28 -28.38 -0.32 3.03
C GLY A 28 -27.01 -0.69 3.59
N ARG A 29 -25.92 -0.36 2.89
CA ARG A 29 -24.52 -0.52 3.33
C ARG A 29 -23.77 0.80 3.23
N VAL A 30 -22.78 1.00 4.10
CA VAL A 30 -21.89 2.16 4.07
C VAL A 30 -20.86 1.95 2.96
N VAL A 31 -20.75 2.90 2.03
CA VAL A 31 -19.75 2.89 0.96
C VAL A 31 -18.87 4.13 1.10
N ILE A 32 -17.55 3.92 1.17
CA ILE A 32 -16.57 5.01 1.32
C ILE A 32 -16.57 5.86 0.05
N VAL A 33 -16.49 7.18 0.21
CA VAL A 33 -16.27 8.10 -0.90
C VAL A 33 -14.85 8.66 -0.79
N ASP A 34 -14.09 8.54 -1.87
CA ASP A 34 -12.79 9.21 -1.98
C ASP A 34 -12.99 10.72 -2.09
N GLU A 35 -12.51 11.47 -1.10
CA GLU A 35 -12.65 12.94 -1.05
C GLU A 35 -12.01 13.65 -2.25
N PHE A 36 -10.99 13.06 -2.88
CA PHE A 36 -10.29 13.69 -4.01
C PHE A 36 -10.99 13.44 -5.35
N THR A 37 -11.60 12.26 -5.51
CA THR A 37 -12.21 11.84 -6.79
C THR A 37 -13.74 11.84 -6.77
N GLY A 38 -14.35 11.96 -5.58
CA GLY A 38 -15.79 11.87 -5.33
C GLY A 38 -16.37 10.51 -5.71
N ARG A 39 -15.55 9.44 -5.72
CA ARG A 39 -16.00 8.10 -6.15
C ARG A 39 -16.39 7.23 -4.95
N PRO A 40 -17.56 6.57 -5.02
CA PRO A 40 -17.81 5.46 -4.12
C PRO A 40 -16.79 4.34 -4.39
N GLN A 41 -16.23 3.78 -3.32
CA GLN A 41 -15.26 2.69 -3.34
C GLN A 41 -15.95 1.42 -2.79
N PRO A 42 -16.81 0.76 -3.59
CA PRO A 42 -17.50 -0.45 -3.16
C PRO A 42 -16.49 -1.56 -2.85
N GLY A 43 -16.72 -2.27 -1.75
CA GLY A 43 -15.82 -3.31 -1.25
C GLY A 43 -14.67 -2.82 -0.37
N ARG A 44 -14.53 -1.49 -0.17
CA ARG A 44 -13.62 -0.94 0.85
C ARG A 44 -14.36 -0.65 2.14
N ARG A 45 -13.66 -0.88 3.25
CA ARG A 45 -14.15 -0.61 4.60
C ARG A 45 -13.12 0.25 5.34
N PHE A 46 -13.62 1.07 6.25
CA PHE A 46 -12.75 1.75 7.19
C PHE A 46 -12.25 0.71 8.20
N SER A 47 -10.97 0.78 8.54
CA SER A 47 -10.34 -0.14 9.48
C SER A 47 -10.77 0.16 10.93
N ASP A 48 -10.32 -0.70 11.84
CA ASP A 48 -10.29 -0.44 13.29
C ASP A 48 -11.66 -0.20 13.92
N GLY A 49 -12.69 -0.88 13.42
CA GLY A 49 -14.05 -0.73 13.94
C GLY A 49 -14.79 0.54 13.49
N LEU A 50 -14.14 1.46 12.76
CA LEU A 50 -14.74 2.72 12.33
C LEU A 50 -15.89 2.48 11.34
N HIS A 51 -15.76 1.49 10.46
CA HIS A 51 -16.81 1.18 9.51
C HIS A 51 -18.06 0.64 10.22
N GLN A 52 -17.87 -0.22 11.22
CA GLN A 52 -18.93 -0.74 12.08
C GLN A 52 -19.55 0.39 12.91
N ALA A 53 -18.75 1.36 13.36
CA ALA A 53 -19.26 2.55 14.04
C ALA A 53 -20.11 3.43 13.12
N LEU A 54 -19.74 3.59 11.85
CA LEU A 54 -20.55 4.27 10.83
C LEU A 54 -21.82 3.49 10.49
N GLU A 55 -21.72 2.17 10.39
CA GLU A 55 -22.88 1.30 10.19
C GLU A 55 -23.87 1.41 11.36
N ALA A 56 -23.36 1.44 12.59
CA ALA A 56 -24.15 1.65 13.79
C ALA A 56 -24.77 3.07 13.84
N LYS A 57 -23.99 4.10 13.47
CA LYS A 57 -24.44 5.51 13.38
C LYS A 57 -25.64 5.65 12.45
N GLU A 58 -25.54 5.06 11.26
CA GLU A 58 -26.55 5.15 10.21
C GLU A 58 -27.64 4.07 10.33
N ARG A 59 -27.60 3.26 11.39
CA ARG A 59 -28.56 2.18 11.69
C ARG A 59 -28.71 1.15 10.57
N VAL A 60 -27.62 0.89 9.85
CA VAL A 60 -27.54 -0.20 8.88
C VAL A 60 -27.03 -1.47 9.58
N ARG A 61 -27.07 -2.60 8.86
CA ARG A 61 -26.62 -3.88 9.42
C ARG A 61 -25.12 -3.82 9.69
N VAL A 62 -24.75 -3.86 10.96
CA VAL A 62 -23.34 -3.95 11.38
C VAL A 62 -22.81 -5.32 11.00
N GLU A 63 -21.84 -5.37 10.10
CA GLU A 63 -21.18 -6.62 9.73
C GLU A 63 -20.00 -6.92 10.67
N ARG A 64 -19.48 -8.15 10.60
CA ARG A 64 -18.33 -8.54 11.43
C ARG A 64 -17.09 -7.75 11.04
N ASP A 65 -16.23 -7.56 12.02
CA ASP A 65 -14.97 -6.87 11.82
C ASP A 65 -14.09 -7.57 10.76
N THR A 66 -13.44 -6.77 9.92
CA THR A 66 -12.50 -7.27 8.92
C THR A 66 -11.15 -7.45 9.59
N GLN A 67 -10.68 -8.69 9.66
CA GLN A 67 -9.39 -9.01 10.25
C GLN A 67 -8.28 -8.95 9.19
N THR A 68 -7.20 -8.24 9.50
CA THR A 68 -6.00 -8.22 8.68
C THR A 68 -5.33 -9.59 8.72
N VAL A 69 -5.30 -10.29 7.58
CA VAL A 69 -4.59 -11.59 7.47
C VAL A 69 -3.15 -11.41 7.01
N ALA A 70 -2.90 -10.38 6.20
CA ALA A 70 -1.57 -10.00 5.75
C ALA A 70 -1.57 -8.51 5.38
N THR A 71 -0.44 -7.84 5.64
CA THR A 71 -0.21 -6.45 5.24
C THR A 71 1.26 -6.28 4.88
N ILE A 72 1.54 -5.44 3.89
CA ILE A 72 2.90 -5.02 3.51
C ILE A 72 2.84 -3.64 2.87
N THR A 73 3.77 -2.76 3.21
CA THR A 73 3.91 -1.48 2.53
C THR A 73 4.57 -1.64 1.17
N LEU A 74 4.31 -0.72 0.24
CA LEU A 74 4.98 -0.73 -1.07
C LEU A 74 6.50 -0.62 -0.91
N GLN A 75 6.96 0.15 0.07
CA GLN A 75 8.38 0.33 0.39
C GLN A 75 9.03 -1.01 0.72
N ASN A 76 8.49 -1.74 1.69
CA ASN A 76 9.05 -3.02 2.09
C ASN A 76 8.82 -4.10 1.04
N TYR A 77 7.69 -4.07 0.31
CA TYR A 77 7.45 -4.98 -0.81
C TYR A 77 8.51 -4.87 -1.91
N PHE A 78 8.84 -3.66 -2.36
CA PHE A 78 9.87 -3.48 -3.40
C PHE A 78 11.28 -3.80 -2.91
N ARG A 79 11.55 -3.72 -1.60
CA ARG A 79 12.83 -4.14 -0.99
C ARG A 79 13.05 -5.65 -1.02
N LEU A 80 12.00 -6.45 -1.23
CA LEU A 80 12.12 -7.91 -1.37
C LEU A 80 12.73 -8.33 -2.72
N TYR A 81 12.79 -7.44 -3.70
CA TYR A 81 13.33 -7.76 -5.02
C TYR A 81 14.85 -7.73 -5.00
N ASP A 82 15.48 -8.80 -5.50
CA ASP A 82 16.95 -8.88 -5.68
C ASP A 82 17.51 -7.71 -6.50
N LYS A 83 16.72 -7.25 -7.48
CA LYS A 83 17.07 -6.14 -8.35
C LYS A 83 15.88 -5.21 -8.52
N LEU A 84 16.08 -3.96 -8.13
CA LEU A 84 15.10 -2.90 -8.28
C LEU A 84 15.66 -1.80 -9.19
N ALA A 85 14.84 -1.32 -10.12
CA ALA A 85 15.13 -0.18 -10.98
C ALA A 85 13.84 0.58 -11.27
N GLY A 86 13.94 1.89 -11.50
CA GLY A 86 12.80 2.74 -11.80
C GLY A 86 13.17 3.84 -12.78
N MET A 87 12.17 4.36 -13.49
CA MET A 87 12.33 5.48 -14.41
C MET A 87 11.24 6.51 -14.16
N THR A 88 11.62 7.78 -14.14
CA THR A 88 10.70 8.92 -14.02
C THR A 88 11.41 10.21 -14.43
N GLY A 89 10.66 11.18 -14.96
CA GLY A 89 11.20 12.47 -15.36
C GLY A 89 11.48 13.44 -14.19
N THR A 90 11.12 13.08 -12.96
CA THR A 90 11.17 14.01 -11.81
C THR A 90 11.72 13.36 -10.53
N ALA A 91 12.69 12.45 -10.63
CA ALA A 91 13.27 11.77 -9.46
C ALA A 91 14.32 12.60 -8.70
N GLU A 92 14.97 13.56 -9.35
CA GLU A 92 16.13 14.27 -8.80
C GLU A 92 15.84 14.94 -7.43
N THR A 93 14.63 15.47 -7.23
CA THR A 93 14.27 16.12 -5.95
C THR A 93 14.23 15.14 -4.78
N GLU A 94 13.90 13.88 -5.05
CA GLU A 94 13.73 12.82 -4.05
C GLU A 94 14.91 11.83 -4.05
N ALA A 95 16.03 12.18 -4.67
CA ALA A 95 17.17 11.27 -4.81
C ALA A 95 17.69 10.76 -3.46
N ALA A 96 17.74 11.64 -2.45
CA ALA A 96 18.13 11.25 -1.10
C ALA A 96 17.14 10.26 -0.47
N GLU A 97 15.84 10.43 -0.69
CA GLU A 97 14.81 9.50 -0.20
C GLU A 97 14.93 8.13 -0.88
N LEU A 98 15.06 8.11 -2.21
CA LEU A 98 15.21 6.87 -2.97
C LEU A 98 16.46 6.09 -2.56
N HIS A 99 17.57 6.78 -2.32
CA HIS A 99 18.78 6.15 -1.83
C HIS A 99 18.62 5.67 -0.38
N GLN A 100 18.00 6.45 0.50
CA GLN A 100 17.81 6.04 1.90
C GLN A 100 16.94 4.79 2.03
N ILE A 101 15.81 4.74 1.32
CA ILE A 101 14.80 3.67 1.43
C ILE A 101 15.20 2.44 0.58
N TYR A 102 15.57 2.64 -0.67
CA TYR A 102 15.75 1.56 -1.65
C TYR A 102 17.21 1.35 -2.09
N LYS A 103 18.15 2.16 -1.59
CA LYS A 103 19.55 2.17 -2.07
C LYS A 103 19.65 2.41 -3.59
N LEU A 104 18.71 3.18 -4.13
CA LEU A 104 18.68 3.55 -5.55
C LEU A 104 19.32 4.91 -5.76
N ASP A 105 20.34 4.95 -6.60
CA ASP A 105 20.91 6.20 -7.09
C ASP A 105 20.07 6.77 -8.22
N VAL A 106 19.97 8.10 -8.28
CA VAL A 106 19.25 8.80 -9.34
C VAL A 106 20.25 9.37 -10.32
N LEU A 107 20.19 8.88 -11.56
CA LEU A 107 20.98 9.39 -12.68
C LEU A 107 20.08 10.24 -13.59
N THR A 108 20.41 11.52 -13.76
CA THR A 108 19.74 12.40 -14.71
C THR A 108 20.25 12.12 -16.11
N ILE A 109 19.39 11.54 -16.96
CA ILE A 109 19.70 11.28 -18.37
C ILE A 109 19.50 12.58 -19.17
N PRO A 110 20.49 13.04 -19.95
CA PRO A 110 20.33 14.19 -20.84
C PRO A 110 19.16 14.00 -21.81
N THR A 111 18.48 15.10 -22.15
CA THR A 111 17.44 15.05 -23.18
C THR A 111 18.07 14.81 -24.55
N HIS A 112 17.33 14.14 -25.44
CA HIS A 112 17.76 13.90 -26.82
C HIS A 112 17.90 15.22 -27.59
N GLU A 113 16.93 16.12 -27.44
CA GLU A 113 16.93 17.48 -27.98
C GLU A 113 16.94 18.52 -26.84
N PRO A 114 17.52 19.71 -27.04
CA PRO A 114 17.43 20.81 -26.07
C PRO A 114 15.98 21.23 -25.81
N ILE A 115 15.66 21.56 -24.56
CA ILE A 115 14.30 22.00 -24.19
C ILE A 115 14.08 23.43 -24.70
N ALA A 116 13.10 23.61 -25.59
CA ALA A 116 12.68 24.93 -26.11
C ALA A 116 11.49 25.55 -25.36
N ARG A 117 10.93 24.83 -24.36
CA ARG A 117 9.79 25.31 -23.57
C ARG A 117 10.16 26.54 -22.75
N VAL A 118 9.28 27.54 -22.76
CA VAL A 118 9.39 28.75 -21.91
C VAL A 118 8.55 28.56 -20.65
N ASP A 119 9.22 28.48 -19.50
CA ASP A 119 8.55 28.43 -18.19
C ASP A 119 8.45 29.85 -17.62
N HIS A 120 7.24 30.43 -17.65
CA HIS A 120 6.97 31.77 -17.13
C HIS A 120 6.89 31.78 -15.60
N ASP A 121 7.09 32.97 -15.03
CA ASP A 121 6.85 33.24 -13.61
C ASP A 121 5.37 33.06 -13.23
N ASP A 122 5.14 32.86 -11.93
CA ASP A 122 3.80 32.62 -11.39
C ASP A 122 3.04 33.93 -11.27
N LEU A 123 1.76 33.91 -11.66
CA LEU A 123 0.84 35.02 -11.49
C LEU A 123 0.12 34.88 -10.15
N ILE A 124 0.18 35.92 -9.33
CA ILE A 124 -0.35 35.88 -7.96
C ILE A 124 -1.50 36.86 -7.84
N PHE A 125 -2.64 36.34 -7.37
CA PHE A 125 -3.90 37.04 -7.21
C PHE A 125 -4.31 37.10 -5.75
N ARG A 126 -5.08 38.13 -5.40
CA ARG A 126 -5.59 38.30 -4.04
C ARG A 126 -6.63 37.23 -3.72
N THR A 127 -7.61 37.05 -4.62
CA THR A 127 -8.75 36.15 -4.42
C THR A 127 -8.78 35.00 -5.43
N LYS A 128 -9.44 33.89 -5.09
CA LYS A 128 -9.67 32.80 -6.04
C LYS A 128 -10.51 33.25 -7.23
N ARG A 129 -11.42 34.20 -7.02
CA ARG A 129 -12.28 34.75 -8.08
C ARG A 129 -11.47 35.44 -9.16
N GLU A 130 -10.56 36.33 -8.77
CA GLU A 130 -9.63 37.00 -9.71
C GLU A 130 -8.77 35.98 -10.45
N LYS A 131 -8.20 35.02 -9.71
CA LYS A 131 -7.39 33.93 -10.27
C LYS A 131 -8.14 33.17 -11.37
N TYR A 132 -9.36 32.71 -11.11
CA TYR A 132 -10.12 31.93 -12.09
C TYR A 132 -10.57 32.76 -13.29
N ASN A 133 -10.92 34.03 -13.09
CA ASN A 133 -11.22 34.92 -14.22
C ASN A 133 -9.99 35.12 -15.11
N ALA A 134 -8.82 35.38 -14.51
CA ALA A 134 -7.57 35.53 -15.24
C ALA A 134 -7.15 34.26 -15.99
N ILE A 135 -7.37 33.08 -15.40
CA ILE A 135 -7.17 31.79 -16.08
C ILE A 135 -8.05 31.69 -17.33
N VAL A 136 -9.34 32.03 -17.20
CA VAL A 136 -10.29 31.96 -18.32
C VAL A 136 -9.94 32.95 -19.43
N ASP A 137 -9.57 34.19 -19.07
CA ASP A 137 -9.18 35.21 -20.04
C ASP A 137 -7.86 34.84 -20.76
N GLU A 138 -6.91 34.20 -20.06
CA GLU A 138 -5.70 33.67 -20.70
C GLU A 138 -6.00 32.49 -21.64
N ILE A 139 -6.89 31.58 -21.25
CA ILE A 139 -7.34 30.48 -22.13
C ILE A 139 -8.01 31.07 -23.39
N GLU A 140 -8.86 32.08 -23.23
CA GLU A 140 -9.52 32.76 -24.34
C GLU A 140 -8.51 33.39 -25.31
N ARG A 141 -7.51 34.12 -24.79
CA ARG A 141 -6.43 34.71 -25.59
C ARG A 141 -5.68 33.64 -26.39
N LEU A 142 -5.22 32.58 -25.73
CA LEU A 142 -4.48 31.49 -26.36
C LEU A 142 -5.32 30.72 -27.39
N ASN A 143 -6.61 30.54 -27.11
CA ASN A 143 -7.55 29.89 -28.03
C ASN A 143 -7.77 30.72 -29.30
N LEU A 144 -7.89 32.04 -29.17
CA LEU A 144 -7.99 32.97 -30.31
C LEU A 144 -6.72 32.98 -31.18
N GLU A 145 -5.55 32.77 -30.56
CA GLU A 145 -4.27 32.59 -31.27
C GLU A 145 -4.12 31.21 -31.93
N GLY A 146 -5.08 30.30 -31.69
CA GLY A 146 -5.11 28.94 -32.22
C GLY A 146 -4.16 27.97 -31.52
N LEU A 147 -3.65 28.32 -30.33
CA LEU A 147 -2.73 27.48 -29.57
C LEU A 147 -3.50 26.43 -28.74
N PRO A 148 -3.00 25.19 -28.64
CA PRO A 148 -3.55 24.20 -27.72
C PRO A 148 -3.23 24.54 -26.27
N VAL A 149 -4.21 24.36 -25.39
CA VAL A 149 -4.11 24.66 -23.97
C VAL A 149 -4.46 23.43 -23.13
N LEU A 150 -3.57 23.09 -22.19
CA LEU A 150 -3.82 22.09 -21.16
C LEU A 150 -3.85 22.78 -19.78
N VAL A 151 -5.02 22.72 -19.14
CA VAL A 151 -5.26 23.30 -17.82
C VAL A 151 -5.16 22.19 -16.76
N GLY A 152 -4.19 22.29 -15.86
CA GLY A 152 -3.99 21.34 -14.77
C GLY A 152 -4.65 21.83 -13.48
N THR A 153 -5.60 21.04 -12.95
CA THR A 153 -6.33 21.31 -11.70
C THR A 153 -6.00 20.28 -10.63
N ILE A 154 -6.16 20.68 -9.36
CA ILE A 154 -5.94 19.77 -8.21
C ILE A 154 -7.14 18.86 -7.96
N THR A 155 -8.37 19.42 -8.03
CA THR A 155 -9.60 18.71 -7.68
C THR A 155 -10.59 18.70 -8.85
N VAL A 156 -11.50 17.71 -8.84
CA VAL A 156 -12.58 17.60 -9.83
C VAL A 156 -13.51 18.83 -9.77
N GLU A 157 -13.78 19.34 -8.56
CA GLU A 157 -14.64 20.51 -8.37
C GLU A 157 -14.11 21.76 -9.12
N VAL A 158 -12.80 21.99 -9.07
CA VAL A 158 -12.15 23.10 -9.79
C VAL A 158 -12.24 22.89 -11.30
N SER A 159 -12.09 21.65 -11.79
CA SER A 159 -12.29 21.33 -13.21
C SER A 159 -13.70 21.65 -13.68
N GLU A 160 -14.72 21.26 -12.93
CA GLU A 160 -16.14 21.51 -13.25
C GLU A 160 -16.48 23.01 -13.16
N LEU A 161 -15.89 23.73 -12.21
CA LEU A 161 -16.02 25.19 -12.12
C LEU A 161 -15.47 25.87 -13.38
N LEU A 162 -14.25 25.56 -13.78
CA LEU A 162 -13.61 26.13 -14.97
C LEU A 162 -14.33 25.73 -16.25
N SER A 163 -14.80 24.49 -16.34
CA SER A 163 -15.63 24.02 -17.45
C SER A 163 -16.90 24.87 -17.63
N ARG A 164 -17.62 25.14 -16.54
CA ARG A 164 -18.80 26.04 -16.57
C ARG A 164 -18.46 27.49 -16.94
N MET A 165 -17.28 27.97 -16.58
CA MET A 165 -16.84 29.31 -16.96
C MET A 165 -16.49 29.39 -18.45
N LEU A 166 -15.74 28.42 -18.98
CA LEU A 166 -15.39 28.32 -20.40
C LEU A 166 -16.62 28.12 -21.29
N HIS A 167 -17.60 27.32 -20.84
CA HIS A 167 -18.86 27.14 -21.55
C HIS A 167 -19.63 28.47 -21.70
N ARG A 168 -19.65 29.31 -20.65
CA ARG A 168 -20.27 30.65 -20.71
C ARG A 168 -19.59 31.60 -21.69
N LYS A 169 -18.29 31.43 -21.93
CA LYS A 169 -17.51 32.17 -22.94
C LYS A 169 -17.59 31.54 -24.35
N GLY A 170 -18.31 30.42 -24.51
CA GLY A 170 -18.44 29.74 -25.80
C GLY A 170 -17.21 28.95 -26.25
N ILE A 171 -16.26 28.69 -25.35
CA ILE A 171 -15.01 27.97 -25.66
C ILE A 171 -15.27 26.46 -25.58
N LYS A 172 -15.04 25.75 -26.70
CA LYS A 172 -15.10 24.28 -26.74
C LYS A 172 -13.92 23.71 -25.98
N HIS A 173 -14.20 22.81 -25.04
CA HIS A 173 -13.19 22.20 -24.19
C HIS A 173 -13.56 20.76 -23.83
N SER A 174 -12.55 19.98 -23.46
CA SER A 174 -12.68 18.61 -22.95
C SER A 174 -12.24 18.56 -21.49
N VAL A 175 -12.90 17.73 -20.68
CA VAL A 175 -12.58 17.57 -19.25
C VAL A 175 -12.15 16.12 -18.97
N LEU A 176 -10.99 15.96 -18.35
CA LEU A 176 -10.37 14.70 -17.99
C LEU A 176 -10.41 14.50 -16.48
N ASN A 177 -11.30 13.61 -16.04
CA ASN A 177 -11.61 13.37 -14.63
C ASN A 177 -11.22 11.94 -14.17
N ALA A 178 -10.11 11.38 -14.68
CA ALA A 178 -9.53 10.06 -14.33
C ALA A 178 -10.52 8.85 -14.31
N ARG A 179 -11.76 9.00 -14.79
CA ARG A 179 -12.92 8.11 -14.60
C ARG A 179 -12.97 7.01 -15.66
N GLN A 180 -12.42 7.25 -16.85
CA GLN A 180 -12.48 6.31 -17.97
C GLN A 180 -11.16 6.34 -18.76
N HIS A 181 -10.22 5.45 -18.44
CA HIS A 181 -8.87 5.51 -19.00
C HIS A 181 -8.78 5.35 -20.53
N GLN A 182 -9.69 4.59 -21.17
CA GLN A 182 -9.64 4.38 -22.63
C GLN A 182 -10.06 5.63 -23.42
N SER A 183 -11.15 6.30 -23.03
CA SER A 183 -11.60 7.55 -23.67
C SER A 183 -10.66 8.72 -23.34
N GLU A 184 -10.02 8.71 -22.18
CA GLU A 184 -9.03 9.72 -21.80
C GLU A 184 -7.80 9.73 -22.71
N ALA A 185 -7.31 8.56 -23.15
CA ALA A 185 -6.16 8.49 -24.04
C ALA A 185 -6.42 9.15 -25.41
N GLU A 186 -7.64 9.00 -25.93
CA GLU A 186 -8.06 9.65 -27.19
C GLU A 186 -8.14 11.16 -27.03
N ILE A 187 -8.80 11.63 -25.97
CA ILE A 187 -8.90 13.06 -25.66
C ILE A 187 -7.52 13.70 -25.48
N VAL A 188 -6.58 13.01 -24.80
CA VAL A 188 -5.21 13.51 -24.58
C VAL A 188 -4.41 13.55 -25.89
N ARG A 189 -4.62 12.61 -26.81
CA ARG A 189 -3.98 12.65 -28.13
C ARG A 189 -4.43 13.85 -28.96
N ASP A 190 -5.69 14.24 -28.83
CA ASP A 190 -6.27 15.38 -29.53
C ASP A 190 -6.00 16.72 -28.83
N ALA A 191 -5.52 16.70 -27.58
CA ALA A 191 -5.18 17.90 -26.81
C ALA A 191 -4.07 18.76 -27.43
N GLY A 192 -3.28 18.21 -28.36
CA GLY A 192 -2.22 18.93 -29.07
C GLY A 192 -2.65 19.57 -30.39
N GLN A 193 -3.94 19.49 -30.77
CA GLN A 193 -4.46 20.10 -32.00
C GLN A 193 -4.68 21.61 -31.83
N ALA A 194 -4.63 22.36 -32.94
CA ALA A 194 -4.81 23.81 -32.91
C ALA A 194 -6.17 24.20 -32.30
N GLY A 195 -6.15 25.13 -31.34
CA GLY A 195 -7.33 25.60 -30.61
C GLY A 195 -7.98 24.57 -29.68
N ALA A 196 -7.33 23.43 -29.42
CA ALA A 196 -7.84 22.45 -28.46
C ALA A 196 -7.66 22.97 -27.03
N VAL A 197 -8.72 22.90 -26.21
CA VAL A 197 -8.66 23.24 -24.78
C VAL A 197 -9.00 22.00 -23.97
N THR A 198 -8.09 21.57 -23.13
CA THR A 198 -8.27 20.37 -22.29
C THR A 198 -8.06 20.73 -20.83
N ILE A 199 -9.01 20.38 -19.97
CA ILE A 199 -8.90 20.52 -18.51
C ILE A 199 -8.59 19.14 -17.95
N ALA A 200 -7.51 19.01 -17.20
CA ALA A 200 -7.08 17.75 -16.61
C ALA A 200 -6.93 17.90 -15.10
N THR A 201 -7.62 17.01 -14.38
CA THR A 201 -7.30 16.77 -12.98
C THR A 201 -5.94 16.09 -12.87
N ASN A 202 -5.22 16.37 -11.79
CA ASN A 202 -3.83 15.99 -11.51
C ASN A 202 -3.28 14.66 -12.07
N MET A 203 -4.08 13.60 -12.08
CA MET A 203 -3.66 12.25 -12.52
C MET A 203 -4.20 11.84 -13.90
N ALA A 204 -5.09 12.63 -14.48
CA ALA A 204 -5.74 12.27 -15.74
C ALA A 204 -4.77 12.40 -16.92
N GLY A 205 -4.81 11.44 -17.85
CA GLY A 205 -3.92 11.42 -19.02
C GLY A 205 -2.45 11.10 -18.72
N ARG A 206 -2.09 10.57 -17.54
CA ARG A 206 -0.73 10.10 -17.25
C ARG A 206 -0.35 8.91 -18.14
N GLY A 207 0.87 8.95 -18.68
CA GLY A 207 1.39 7.91 -19.58
C GLY A 207 0.98 8.03 -21.05
N THR A 208 0.12 9.00 -21.41
CA THR A 208 -0.20 9.30 -22.82
C THR A 208 0.54 10.55 -23.27
N ASP A 209 1.14 10.46 -24.46
CA ASP A 209 1.91 11.52 -25.08
C ASP A 209 1.00 12.45 -25.88
N ILE A 210 1.12 13.76 -25.62
CA ILE A 210 0.42 14.80 -26.39
C ILE A 210 1.32 15.17 -27.56
N LYS A 211 0.88 14.87 -28.78
CA LYS A 211 1.59 15.23 -30.02
C LYS A 211 1.00 16.51 -30.59
N LEU A 212 1.86 17.44 -30.99
CA LEU A 212 1.42 18.69 -31.59
C LEU A 212 0.86 18.45 -33.00
N GLY A 213 -0.29 19.05 -33.30
CA GLY A 213 -0.90 19.04 -34.63
C GLY A 213 -0.15 19.90 -35.63
N SER A 214 -0.40 19.70 -36.93
CA SER A 214 0.18 20.51 -38.00
C SER A 214 -0.22 21.99 -37.86
N GLY A 215 0.76 22.90 -37.81
CA GLY A 215 0.53 24.35 -37.68
C GLY A 215 0.57 24.90 -36.24
N VAL A 216 0.71 24.03 -35.24
CA VAL A 216 0.88 24.41 -33.83
C VAL A 216 2.35 24.75 -33.50
N VAL A 217 3.28 24.06 -34.16
CA VAL A 217 4.72 24.32 -34.05
C VAL A 217 5.02 25.61 -34.80
N LYS A 218 5.16 26.71 -34.06
CA LYS A 218 5.59 28.02 -34.54
C LYS A 218 6.90 28.40 -33.82
N ASP A 219 7.76 29.19 -34.45
CA ASP A 219 8.94 29.76 -33.80
C ASP A 219 8.51 30.63 -32.60
N GLY A 220 9.14 30.46 -31.43
CA GLY A 220 8.84 31.24 -30.21
C GLY A 220 7.81 30.56 -29.28
N GLU A 221 6.84 31.31 -28.75
CA GLU A 221 5.78 30.85 -27.83
C GLU A 221 4.71 29.95 -28.50
N GLY A 222 5.03 29.31 -29.62
CA GLY A 222 4.20 28.29 -30.25
C GLY A 222 4.13 27.00 -29.40
N GLY A 223 3.35 26.02 -29.84
CA GLY A 223 3.25 24.73 -29.14
C GLY A 223 2.16 24.64 -28.08
N LEU A 224 2.27 23.62 -27.23
CA LEU A 224 1.31 23.35 -26.15
C LEU A 224 1.53 24.32 -24.98
N GLN A 225 0.45 24.96 -24.56
CA GLN A 225 0.43 25.89 -23.44
C GLN A 225 -0.11 25.22 -22.19
N ILE A 226 0.69 25.21 -21.13
CA ILE A 226 0.32 24.60 -19.84
C ILE A 226 -0.10 25.69 -18.87
N ILE A 227 -1.32 25.57 -18.34
CA ILE A 227 -1.84 26.45 -17.29
C ILE A 227 -2.03 25.63 -16.02
N GLY A 228 -1.21 25.92 -15.00
CA GLY A 228 -1.42 25.39 -13.65
C GLY A 228 -2.37 26.29 -12.87
N THR A 229 -3.49 25.76 -12.37
CA THR A 229 -4.48 26.59 -11.66
C THR A 229 -4.11 26.87 -10.22
N GLU A 230 -3.17 26.09 -9.67
CA GLU A 230 -2.59 26.16 -8.33
C GLU A 230 -1.20 25.48 -8.34
N ARG A 231 -0.41 25.71 -7.28
CA ARG A 231 0.81 24.95 -7.01
C ARG A 231 0.51 23.74 -6.15
N HIS A 232 1.11 22.59 -6.50
CA HIS A 232 1.01 21.39 -5.68
C HIS A 232 1.90 21.46 -4.44
N GLU A 233 1.62 20.59 -3.46
CA GLU A 233 2.48 20.43 -2.29
C GLU A 233 3.90 19.98 -2.65
N ALA A 234 4.03 19.19 -3.72
CA ALA A 234 5.30 18.66 -4.21
C ALA A 234 5.65 19.22 -5.60
N ARG A 235 6.83 19.81 -5.72
CA ARG A 235 7.37 20.40 -6.97
C ARG A 235 7.46 19.39 -8.09
N ARG A 236 7.66 18.10 -7.77
CA ARG A 236 7.69 17.03 -8.78
C ARG A 236 6.38 16.96 -9.59
N ILE A 237 5.23 17.23 -8.96
CA ILE A 237 3.92 17.17 -9.61
C ILE A 237 3.77 18.37 -10.56
N ASP A 238 4.16 19.57 -10.11
CA ASP A 238 4.20 20.76 -10.97
C ASP A 238 5.13 20.55 -12.18
N ARG A 239 6.31 19.96 -11.96
CA ARG A 239 7.26 19.64 -13.03
C ARG A 239 6.71 18.62 -14.02
N GLN A 240 5.91 17.64 -13.56
CA GLN A 240 5.22 16.69 -14.42
C GLN A 240 4.16 17.37 -15.29
N LEU A 241 3.41 18.32 -14.72
CA LEU A 241 2.45 19.12 -15.48
C LEU A 241 3.15 19.96 -16.56
N ARG A 242 4.25 20.65 -16.20
CA ARG A 242 5.08 21.39 -17.18
C ARG A 242 5.67 20.48 -18.26
N GLY A 243 6.13 19.30 -17.87
CA GLY A 243 6.71 18.29 -18.75
C GLY A 243 5.73 17.68 -19.76
N ARG A 244 4.45 18.06 -19.73
CA ARG A 244 3.51 17.75 -20.81
C ARG A 244 3.80 18.54 -22.08
N ALA A 245 4.37 19.75 -21.95
CA ALA A 245 4.82 20.57 -23.06
C ALA A 245 6.34 20.49 -23.28
N GLY A 246 6.77 20.82 -24.50
CA GLY A 246 8.18 20.88 -24.88
C GLY A 246 8.88 19.53 -25.00
N ARG A 247 8.18 18.53 -25.53
CA ARG A 247 8.73 17.19 -25.72
C ARG A 247 9.62 17.17 -26.95
N GLN A 248 10.75 16.47 -26.89
CA GLN A 248 11.69 16.33 -28.02
C GLN A 248 12.09 17.68 -28.65
N GLY A 249 12.24 18.73 -27.84
CA GLY A 249 12.61 20.06 -28.32
C GLY A 249 11.48 20.89 -28.93
N ASP A 250 10.24 20.38 -28.90
CA ASP A 250 9.07 21.15 -29.31
C ASP A 250 8.97 22.48 -28.52
N PRO A 251 8.44 23.56 -29.14
CA PRO A 251 8.12 24.77 -28.41
C PRO A 251 6.92 24.53 -27.49
N GLY A 252 6.76 25.42 -26.51
CA GLY A 252 5.62 25.40 -25.60
C GLY A 252 5.82 26.39 -24.48
N GLY A 253 4.75 26.64 -23.74
CA GLY A 253 4.77 27.52 -22.58
C GLY A 253 4.24 26.84 -21.33
N SER A 254 4.67 27.29 -20.17
CA SER A 254 3.99 26.97 -18.91
C SER A 254 3.87 28.19 -18.02
N ARG A 255 2.70 28.35 -17.39
CA ARG A 255 2.41 29.42 -16.44
C ARG A 255 1.51 28.90 -15.32
N PHE A 256 1.76 29.34 -14.09
CA PHE A 256 0.93 28.98 -12.95
C PHE A 256 0.22 30.21 -12.41
N PHE A 257 -1.02 30.00 -11.98
CA PHE A 257 -1.88 31.01 -11.38
C PHE A 257 -2.11 30.62 -9.93
N ILE A 258 -1.89 31.55 -9.00
CA ILE A 258 -1.89 31.28 -7.56
C ILE A 258 -2.72 32.35 -6.87
N SER A 259 -3.53 31.96 -5.90
CA SER A 259 -4.24 32.90 -5.02
C SER A 259 -3.68 32.82 -3.60
N LEU A 260 -3.70 33.94 -2.88
CA LEU A 260 -3.42 33.97 -1.44
C LEU A 260 -4.39 33.10 -0.61
N GLU A 261 -5.55 32.78 -1.16
CA GLU A 261 -6.57 31.90 -0.56
C GLU A 261 -6.34 30.41 -0.84
N ASP A 262 -5.35 30.05 -1.67
CA ASP A 262 -5.06 28.65 -2.01
C ASP A 262 -4.48 27.89 -0.80
N ASN A 263 -4.68 26.57 -0.76
CA ASN A 263 -4.31 25.74 0.39
C ASN A 263 -2.82 25.83 0.73
N LEU A 264 -1.95 25.83 -0.29
CA LEU A 264 -0.52 26.01 -0.09
C LEU A 264 -0.21 27.37 0.55
N MET A 265 -0.87 28.45 0.12
CA MET A 265 -0.63 29.80 0.64
C MET A 265 -1.14 29.98 2.08
N ARG A 266 -2.26 29.35 2.42
CA ARG A 266 -2.80 29.33 3.80
C ARG A 266 -1.82 28.72 4.81
N LEU A 267 -1.07 27.70 4.39
CA LEU A 267 -0.04 27.08 5.24
C LEU A 267 1.17 27.99 5.50
N PHE A 268 1.36 29.06 4.70
CA PHE A 268 2.52 29.94 4.77
C PHE A 268 2.16 31.42 4.86
N GLY A 269 1.63 31.82 6.02
CA GLY A 269 1.61 33.23 6.44
C GLY A 269 1.01 34.20 5.42
N SER A 270 -0.04 33.77 4.72
CA SER A 270 -0.77 34.56 3.72
C SER A 270 -1.12 35.96 4.22
N GLU A 271 -1.41 36.11 5.52
CA GLU A 271 -1.69 37.39 6.17
C GLU A 271 -0.54 38.41 6.12
N ARG A 272 0.74 37.99 6.13
CA ARG A 272 1.86 38.94 6.02
C ARG A 272 1.98 39.46 4.60
N ILE A 273 1.79 38.58 3.62
CA ILE A 273 1.85 38.94 2.19
C ILE A 273 0.64 39.79 1.83
N ALA A 274 -0.56 39.41 2.27
CA ALA A 274 -1.78 40.20 2.12
C ALA A 274 -1.64 41.60 2.72
N ARG A 275 -1.09 41.74 3.94
CA ARG A 275 -0.82 43.05 4.55
C ARG A 275 0.18 43.89 3.76
N ILE A 276 1.16 43.28 3.10
CA ILE A 276 2.09 43.98 2.23
C ILE A 276 1.36 44.46 0.96
N MET A 277 0.47 43.65 0.38
CA MET A 277 -0.37 44.03 -0.76
C MET A 277 -1.31 45.19 -0.41
N ASP A 278 -1.99 45.12 0.74
CA ASP A 278 -2.87 46.17 1.23
C ASP A 278 -2.10 47.50 1.44
N ARG A 279 -0.85 47.41 1.91
CA ARG A 279 -0.01 48.60 2.14
C ARG A 279 0.59 49.18 0.86
N LEU A 280 0.78 48.34 -0.16
CA LEU A 280 1.22 48.75 -1.50
C LEU A 280 0.08 49.34 -2.34
N GLY A 281 -1.17 49.23 -1.87
CA GLY A 281 -2.33 49.81 -2.55
C GLY A 281 -2.77 49.02 -3.78
N ALA A 282 -2.52 47.71 -3.81
CA ALA A 282 -2.85 46.88 -4.97
C ALA A 282 -4.36 46.92 -5.28
N GLU A 283 -4.72 47.32 -6.50
CA GLU A 283 -6.12 47.42 -6.94
C GLU A 283 -6.73 46.03 -7.23
N GLU A 284 -8.07 45.93 -7.26
CA GLU A 284 -8.75 44.68 -7.65
C GLU A 284 -8.32 44.26 -9.06
N GLY A 285 -7.68 43.10 -9.18
CA GLY A 285 -7.17 42.57 -10.45
C GLY A 285 -5.70 42.87 -10.75
N GLU A 286 -4.98 43.58 -9.86
CA GLU A 286 -3.55 43.83 -10.03
C GLU A 286 -2.73 42.54 -9.78
N VAL A 287 -1.93 42.16 -10.78
CA VAL A 287 -1.14 40.92 -10.79
C VAL A 287 0.25 41.20 -10.23
N ILE A 288 0.68 40.41 -9.25
CA ILE A 288 2.07 40.46 -8.79
C ILE A 288 2.91 39.47 -9.57
N GLU A 289 3.69 39.99 -10.51
CA GLU A 289 4.77 39.27 -11.17
C GLU A 289 6.11 39.66 -10.53
N HIS A 290 6.51 38.92 -9.49
CA HIS A 290 7.79 39.22 -8.83
C HIS A 290 8.52 37.93 -8.47
N GLY A 291 9.68 37.69 -9.07
CA GLY A 291 10.49 36.49 -8.83
C GLY A 291 10.94 36.28 -7.37
N MET A 292 10.80 37.29 -6.51
CA MET A 292 10.96 37.13 -5.04
C MET A 292 9.82 36.28 -4.43
N VAL A 293 8.60 36.44 -4.91
CA VAL A 293 7.43 35.70 -4.41
C VAL A 293 7.45 34.27 -4.95
N THR A 294 7.76 34.06 -6.23
CA THR A 294 8.01 32.73 -6.82
C THR A 294 9.03 31.93 -6.01
N ARG A 295 10.16 32.55 -5.63
CA ARG A 295 11.18 31.91 -4.77
C ARG A 295 10.66 31.58 -3.37
N SER A 296 9.80 32.41 -2.81
CA SER A 296 9.20 32.19 -1.49
C SER A 296 8.22 31.00 -1.51
N ILE A 297 7.44 30.86 -2.58
CA ILE A 297 6.56 29.71 -2.82
C ILE A 297 7.38 28.43 -2.99
N GLY A 298 8.48 28.47 -3.75
CA GLY A 298 9.39 27.31 -3.85
C GLY A 298 9.98 26.88 -2.49
N ARG A 299 10.28 27.82 -1.59
CA ARG A 299 10.71 27.52 -0.21
C ARG A 299 9.58 26.94 0.65
N ALA A 300 8.35 27.35 0.41
CA ALA A 300 7.17 26.78 1.05
C ALA A 300 6.99 25.32 0.62
N GLN A 301 6.99 25.03 -0.68
CA GLN A 301 6.89 23.67 -1.20
C GLN A 301 8.01 22.77 -0.65
N LYS A 302 9.27 23.23 -0.63
CA LYS A 302 10.39 22.46 -0.04
C LYS A 302 10.16 22.12 1.44
N ARG A 303 9.50 22.98 2.21
CA ARG A 303 9.13 22.71 3.60
C ARG A 303 8.01 21.67 3.71
N VAL A 304 7.00 21.74 2.84
CA VAL A 304 5.93 20.73 2.79
C VAL A 304 6.47 19.37 2.37
N GLU A 305 7.32 19.33 1.33
CA GLU A 305 8.05 18.13 0.90
C GLU A 305 8.85 17.52 2.05
N GLY A 306 9.62 18.32 2.78
CA GLY A 306 10.38 17.86 3.95
C GLY A 306 9.48 17.30 5.06
N ARG A 307 8.35 17.95 5.35
CA ARG A 307 7.37 17.44 6.32
C ARG A 307 6.76 16.10 5.85
N ASN A 308 6.36 15.99 4.59
CA ASN A 308 5.79 14.76 4.02
C ASN A 308 6.84 13.63 3.96
N PHE A 309 8.10 13.97 3.72
CA PHE A 309 9.21 13.03 3.82
C PHE A 309 9.38 12.51 5.25
N GLU A 310 9.40 13.37 6.28
CA GLU A 310 9.51 12.92 7.68
C GLU A 310 8.30 12.07 8.10
N ILE A 311 7.07 12.40 7.66
CA ILE A 311 5.89 11.55 7.91
C ILE A 311 6.09 10.15 7.31
N ARG A 312 6.52 10.07 6.04
CA ARG A 312 6.75 8.79 5.36
C ARG A 312 7.88 7.99 5.99
N LYS A 313 8.97 8.66 6.38
CA LYS A 313 10.10 8.07 7.09
C LYS A 313 9.66 7.52 8.45
N HIS A 314 8.87 8.27 9.20
CA HIS A 314 8.30 7.80 10.46
C HIS A 314 7.41 6.57 10.23
N LEU A 315 6.48 6.59 9.26
CA LEU A 315 5.66 5.43 8.92
C LEU A 315 6.50 4.19 8.54
N LEU A 316 7.58 4.38 7.77
CA LEU A 316 8.51 3.31 7.42
C LEU A 316 9.19 2.71 8.66
N GLN A 317 9.57 3.53 9.65
CA GLN A 317 10.20 3.04 10.88
C GLN A 317 9.27 2.14 11.71
N TYR A 318 7.96 2.36 11.71
CA TYR A 318 7.00 1.46 12.35
C TYR A 318 6.84 0.17 11.55
N ASP A 319 6.76 0.28 10.22
CA ASP A 319 6.64 -0.89 9.35
C ASP A 319 7.91 -1.74 9.32
N ASP A 320 9.10 -1.15 9.52
CA ASP A 320 10.36 -1.89 9.64
C ASP A 320 10.36 -2.85 10.84
N VAL A 321 9.72 -2.47 11.96
CA VAL A 321 9.54 -3.36 13.13
C VAL A 321 8.69 -4.56 12.73
N MET A 322 7.54 -4.31 12.09
CA MET A 322 6.67 -5.37 11.59
C MET A 322 7.36 -6.23 10.53
N ASN A 323 8.20 -5.63 9.69
CA ASN A 323 8.90 -6.35 8.64
C ASN A 323 9.92 -7.34 9.20
N GLN A 324 10.66 -6.97 10.24
CA GLN A 324 11.58 -7.89 10.93
C GLN A 324 10.85 -9.10 11.51
N GLN A 325 9.71 -8.85 12.17
CA GLN A 325 8.88 -9.93 12.72
C GLN A 325 8.29 -10.81 11.59
N ARG A 326 7.84 -10.18 10.51
CA ARG A 326 7.29 -10.86 9.33
C ARG A 326 8.32 -11.78 8.68
N GLU A 327 9.58 -11.34 8.57
CA GLU A 327 10.66 -12.13 7.98
C GLU A 327 10.84 -13.45 8.74
N VAL A 328 10.94 -13.38 10.07
CA VAL A 328 11.06 -14.57 10.94
C VAL A 328 9.86 -15.52 10.79
N ILE A 329 8.63 -14.99 10.86
CA ILE A 329 7.41 -15.82 10.76
C ILE A 329 7.27 -16.42 9.36
N TYR A 330 7.59 -15.66 8.31
CA TYR A 330 7.44 -16.10 6.93
C TYR A 330 8.51 -17.12 6.56
N ASP A 331 9.71 -17.02 7.14
CA ASP A 331 10.75 -18.02 6.96
C ASP A 331 10.38 -19.34 7.65
N ARG A 332 9.90 -19.31 8.91
CA ARG A 332 9.35 -20.51 9.58
C ARG A 332 8.20 -21.13 8.78
N ARG A 333 7.25 -20.29 8.33
CA ARG A 333 6.12 -20.74 7.52
C ARG A 333 6.56 -21.34 6.18
N ARG A 334 7.56 -20.74 5.51
CA ARG A 334 8.12 -21.26 4.25
C ARG A 334 8.83 -22.59 4.49
N HIS A 335 9.62 -22.69 5.56
CA HIS A 335 10.28 -23.94 5.93
C HIS A 335 9.26 -25.06 6.16
N ALA A 336 8.15 -24.78 6.85
CA ALA A 336 7.10 -25.77 7.04
C ALA A 336 6.38 -26.17 5.72
N LEU A 337 6.23 -25.24 4.77
CA LEU A 337 5.58 -25.50 3.47
C LEU A 337 6.47 -26.26 2.48
N GLU A 338 7.73 -25.86 2.37
CA GLU A 338 8.68 -26.33 1.35
C GLU A 338 9.66 -27.40 1.88
N GLY A 339 9.81 -27.51 3.20
CA GLY A 339 10.75 -28.41 3.85
C GLY A 339 10.38 -29.88 3.70
N ASP A 340 11.41 -30.71 3.51
CA ASP A 340 11.30 -32.16 3.37
C ASP A 340 10.86 -32.83 4.69
N ASP A 341 11.41 -32.39 5.83
CA ASP A 341 11.10 -32.90 7.17
C ASP A 341 11.05 -31.76 8.20
N LEU A 342 10.01 -31.78 9.05
CA LEU A 342 9.76 -30.83 10.14
C LEU A 342 10.15 -31.40 11.52
N TYR A 343 10.63 -32.64 11.59
CA TYR A 343 10.91 -33.32 12.85
C TYR A 343 11.79 -32.51 13.79
N ASP A 344 12.94 -32.04 13.29
CA ASP A 344 13.93 -31.36 14.11
C ASP A 344 13.36 -30.05 14.67
N GLU A 345 12.61 -29.29 13.86
CA GLU A 345 11.92 -28.08 14.30
C GLU A 345 10.82 -28.39 15.33
N ILE A 346 10.04 -29.46 15.15
CA ILE A 346 9.03 -29.87 16.14
C ILE A 346 9.68 -30.33 17.45
N VAL A 347 10.81 -31.02 17.39
CA VAL A 347 11.57 -31.42 18.59
C VAL A 347 12.09 -30.18 19.30
N GLU A 348 12.66 -29.20 18.59
CA GLU A 348 13.07 -27.92 19.19
C GLU A 348 11.88 -27.18 19.82
N VAL A 349 10.74 -27.12 19.13
CA VAL A 349 9.50 -26.52 19.65
C VAL A 349 9.01 -27.21 20.93
N ILE A 350 9.13 -28.54 21.02
CA ILE A 350 8.80 -29.32 22.22
C ILE A 350 9.74 -28.99 23.37
N GLU A 351 11.05 -28.93 23.10
CA GLU A 351 12.07 -28.59 24.10
C GLU A 351 11.89 -27.17 24.62
N ASP A 352 11.65 -26.19 23.75
CA ASP A 352 11.37 -24.80 24.11
C ASP A 352 10.12 -24.68 24.99
N ALA A 353 9.03 -25.36 24.62
CA ALA A 353 7.80 -25.35 25.40
C ALA A 353 7.98 -25.99 26.79
N LEU A 354 8.83 -27.03 26.87
CA LEU A 354 9.17 -27.65 28.14
C LEU A 354 10.03 -26.74 29.01
N GLN A 355 11.05 -26.11 28.43
CA GLN A 355 11.90 -25.15 29.13
C GLN A 355 11.08 -23.98 29.68
N ALA A 356 10.16 -23.43 28.87
CA ALA A 356 9.26 -22.37 29.32
C ALA A 356 8.33 -22.80 30.46
N SER A 357 7.91 -24.07 30.50
CA SER A 357 7.12 -24.62 31.62
C SER A 357 8.00 -24.77 32.87
N LEU A 358 9.24 -25.25 32.73
CA LEU A 358 10.20 -25.35 33.83
C LEU A 358 10.48 -23.97 34.43
N ASP A 359 10.80 -22.97 33.61
CA ASP A 359 11.15 -21.63 34.06
C ASP A 359 9.98 -20.94 34.79
N ALA A 360 8.74 -21.26 34.42
CA ALA A 360 7.54 -20.69 35.03
C ALA A 360 7.23 -21.25 36.44
N HIS A 361 7.62 -22.48 36.73
CA HIS A 361 7.25 -23.18 37.98
C HIS A 361 8.43 -23.58 38.86
N VAL A 362 9.64 -23.57 38.30
CA VAL A 362 10.90 -24.02 38.91
C VAL A 362 11.99 -22.98 38.65
N SER A 363 12.09 -21.99 39.54
CA SER A 363 13.15 -20.99 39.51
C SER A 363 14.50 -21.60 39.87
N GLU A 364 15.58 -21.11 39.25
CA GLU A 364 16.96 -21.47 39.61
C GLU A 364 17.36 -20.97 41.01
N GLU A 365 16.71 -19.89 41.48
CA GLU A 365 17.04 -19.23 42.75
C GLU A 365 16.31 -19.84 43.95
N ASP A 366 15.22 -20.57 43.70
CA ASP A 366 14.35 -21.12 44.74
C ASP A 366 14.85 -22.48 45.22
N HIS A 367 14.67 -22.76 46.53
CA HIS A 367 14.97 -24.08 47.07
C HIS A 367 13.98 -25.12 46.51
N PRO A 368 14.40 -26.40 46.34
CA PRO A 368 13.53 -27.46 45.80
C PRO A 368 12.22 -27.69 46.55
N GLU A 369 12.16 -27.27 47.82
CA GLU A 369 10.96 -27.35 48.67
C GLU A 369 9.93 -26.25 48.35
N ASP A 370 10.37 -25.14 47.74
CA ASP A 370 9.54 -23.99 47.34
C ASP A 370 9.02 -24.11 45.90
N TRP A 371 9.47 -25.13 45.15
CA TRP A 371 9.01 -25.38 43.79
C TRP A 371 7.52 -25.71 43.74
N ASN A 372 6.80 -25.12 42.80
CA ASN A 372 5.37 -25.40 42.64
C ASN A 372 5.13 -26.66 41.79
N VAL A 373 5.42 -27.81 42.39
CA VAL A 373 5.37 -29.13 41.74
C VAL A 373 3.97 -29.46 41.22
N ASP A 374 2.93 -29.10 41.96
CA ASP A 374 1.54 -29.35 41.58
C ASP A 374 1.12 -28.56 40.34
N ALA A 375 1.47 -27.27 40.29
CA ALA A 375 1.20 -26.41 39.14
C ALA A 375 1.98 -26.89 37.90
N MET A 376 3.25 -27.26 38.06
CA MET A 376 4.05 -27.84 36.98
C MET A 376 3.45 -29.15 36.48
N ALA A 377 3.06 -30.06 37.38
CA ALA A 377 2.46 -31.33 36.97
C ALA A 377 1.14 -31.10 36.22
N GLN A 378 0.34 -30.10 36.62
CA GLN A 378 -0.88 -29.72 35.93
C GLN A 378 -0.59 -29.09 34.56
N ASP A 379 0.42 -28.23 34.45
CA ASP A 379 0.83 -27.60 33.19
C ASP A 379 1.33 -28.64 32.18
N LEU A 380 2.21 -29.55 32.63
CA LEU A 380 2.69 -30.68 31.82
C LEU A 380 1.52 -31.56 31.34
N ARG A 381 0.55 -31.87 32.21
CA ARG A 381 -0.67 -32.60 31.80
C ARG A 381 -1.49 -31.82 30.77
N ASN A 382 -1.61 -30.50 30.90
CA ASN A 382 -2.40 -29.69 29.97
C ASN A 382 -1.75 -29.60 28.57
N THR A 383 -0.43 -29.50 28.54
CA THR A 383 0.38 -29.29 27.33
C THR A 383 0.74 -30.59 26.64
N PHE A 384 1.26 -31.58 27.37
CA PHE A 384 1.76 -32.85 26.82
C PHE A 384 0.80 -34.03 27.00
N LEU A 385 -0.33 -33.85 27.71
CA LEU A 385 -1.23 -34.94 28.14
C LEU A 385 -0.57 -36.04 28.98
N GLN A 386 0.67 -35.82 29.42
CA GLN A 386 1.43 -36.69 30.31
C GLN A 386 2.14 -35.80 31.32
N SER A 387 2.23 -36.27 32.56
CA SER A 387 3.16 -35.70 33.53
C SER A 387 3.93 -36.86 34.14
N PRO A 388 5.27 -36.84 34.06
CA PRO A 388 6.11 -37.81 34.76
C PRO A 388 6.19 -37.51 36.27
N ILE A 389 5.49 -36.47 36.73
CA ILE A 389 5.48 -36.00 38.11
C ILE A 389 4.12 -36.33 38.72
N HIS A 390 4.12 -37.20 39.71
CA HIS A 390 2.94 -37.57 40.46
C HIS A 390 2.81 -36.67 41.71
N PRO A 391 1.63 -36.06 41.97
CA PRO A 391 1.41 -35.18 43.14
C PRO A 391 1.72 -35.84 44.49
N ASP A 392 1.63 -37.18 44.54
CA ASP A 392 1.79 -37.97 45.77
C ASP A 392 3.17 -38.65 45.91
N GLU A 393 4.10 -38.43 44.97
CA GLU A 393 5.48 -38.93 45.06
C GLU A 393 6.44 -37.79 45.39
N ASN A 394 7.36 -38.02 46.34
CA ASN A 394 8.48 -37.08 46.56
C ASN A 394 9.16 -36.80 45.22
N LEU A 395 9.49 -35.53 44.96
CA LEU A 395 10.26 -35.12 43.80
C LEU A 395 11.44 -36.10 43.63
N PRO A 396 11.58 -36.75 42.47
CA PRO A 396 12.60 -37.79 42.29
C PRO A 396 14.04 -37.25 42.35
N THR A 397 14.24 -35.94 42.50
CA THR A 397 15.55 -35.27 42.45
C THR A 397 15.57 -34.02 43.35
N THR A 398 16.78 -33.53 43.66
CA THR A 398 17.02 -32.26 44.38
C THR A 398 17.58 -31.16 43.45
N ASN A 399 17.74 -31.45 42.14
CA ASN A 399 18.41 -30.56 41.19
C ASN A 399 17.52 -30.30 39.97
N ARG A 400 17.39 -29.02 39.57
CA ARG A 400 16.58 -28.58 38.42
C ARG A 400 17.02 -29.26 37.12
N ASP A 401 18.32 -29.45 36.92
CA ASP A 401 18.84 -30.08 35.70
C ASP A 401 18.45 -31.56 35.58
N GLU A 402 18.44 -32.28 36.71
CA GLU A 402 18.03 -33.69 36.76
C GLU A 402 16.52 -33.81 36.52
N LEU A 403 15.73 -32.94 37.16
CA LEU A 403 14.29 -32.85 36.94
C LEU A 403 13.97 -32.54 35.47
N ALA A 404 14.66 -31.57 34.87
CA ALA A 404 14.52 -31.22 33.47
C ALA A 404 14.86 -32.40 32.54
N SER A 405 15.92 -33.17 32.84
CA SER A 405 16.27 -34.38 32.08
C SER A 405 15.19 -35.45 32.16
N ILE A 406 14.65 -35.72 33.35
CA ILE A 406 13.58 -36.73 33.53
C ILE A 406 12.34 -36.35 32.73
N ILE A 407 11.93 -35.09 32.78
CA ILE A 407 10.75 -34.64 32.05
C ILE A 407 11.01 -34.68 30.53
N ARG A 408 12.19 -34.24 30.08
CA ARG A 408 12.60 -34.34 28.66
C ARG A 408 12.50 -35.77 28.15
N ASP A 409 13.09 -36.73 28.86
CA ASP A 409 13.10 -38.13 28.46
C ASP A 409 11.69 -38.72 28.41
N ALA A 410 10.84 -38.36 29.39
CA ALA A 410 9.45 -38.79 29.42
C ALA A 410 8.64 -38.24 28.22
N VAL A 411 8.79 -36.95 27.91
CA VAL A 411 8.11 -36.29 26.79
C VAL A 411 8.60 -36.84 25.45
N ARG A 412 9.93 -37.01 25.26
CA ARG A 412 10.50 -37.63 24.06
C ARG A 412 10.01 -39.05 23.86
N ALA A 413 9.96 -39.84 24.93
CA ALA A 413 9.41 -41.19 24.86
C ALA A 413 7.92 -41.19 24.51
N ALA A 414 7.14 -40.23 25.01
CA ALA A 414 5.73 -40.07 24.67
C ALA A 414 5.51 -39.74 23.20
N TYR A 415 6.30 -38.81 22.67
CA TYR A 415 6.26 -38.42 21.27
C TYR A 415 6.70 -39.56 20.35
N LYS A 416 7.77 -40.30 20.70
CA LYS A 416 8.21 -41.47 19.92
C LYS A 416 7.17 -42.60 19.90
N ARG A 417 6.55 -42.92 21.04
CA ARG A 417 5.43 -43.89 21.10
C ARG A 417 4.30 -43.48 20.17
N ARG A 418 4.05 -42.18 20.05
CA ARG A 418 3.01 -41.62 19.19
C ARG A 418 3.39 -41.76 17.71
N GLU A 419 4.65 -41.51 17.36
CA GLU A 419 5.17 -41.78 16.02
C GLU A 419 5.02 -43.25 15.63
N ASP A 420 5.37 -44.17 16.53
CA ASP A 420 5.23 -45.62 16.30
C ASP A 420 3.77 -46.05 16.06
N LEU A 421 2.80 -45.40 16.72
CA LEU A 421 1.36 -45.68 16.58
C LEU A 421 0.76 -45.12 15.29
N ILE A 422 1.18 -43.94 14.86
CA ILE A 422 0.58 -43.20 13.74
C ILE A 422 1.27 -43.53 12.40
N GLY A 423 2.56 -43.83 12.47
CA GLY A 423 3.48 -43.92 11.35
C GLY A 423 4.08 -42.55 11.00
N SER A 424 5.40 -42.53 10.75
CA SER A 424 6.18 -41.31 10.52
C SER A 424 5.62 -40.43 9.40
N GLU A 425 5.27 -40.99 8.24
CA GLU A 425 4.77 -40.20 7.10
C GLU A 425 3.48 -39.43 7.41
N ARG A 426 2.53 -40.09 8.07
CA ARG A 426 1.26 -39.46 8.48
C ARG A 426 1.50 -38.43 9.59
N LEU A 427 2.39 -38.74 10.53
CA LEU A 427 2.73 -37.80 11.60
C LEU A 427 3.39 -36.53 11.04
N ARG A 428 4.31 -36.62 10.06
CA ARG A 428 4.88 -35.45 9.37
C ARG A 428 3.83 -34.59 8.69
N ALA A 429 2.83 -35.21 8.05
CA ALA A 429 1.74 -34.47 7.43
C ALA A 429 0.87 -33.74 8.48
N ILE A 430 0.62 -34.37 9.62
CA ILE A 430 -0.12 -33.77 10.74
C ILE A 430 0.69 -32.62 11.36
N GLU A 431 1.99 -32.81 11.59
CA GLU A 431 2.90 -31.78 12.09
C GLU A 431 2.86 -30.54 11.23
N ARG A 432 3.07 -30.71 9.91
CA ARG A 432 2.98 -29.61 8.95
C ARG A 432 1.63 -28.90 9.01
N MET A 433 0.54 -29.65 9.03
CA MET A 433 -0.82 -29.09 9.07
C MET A 433 -1.07 -28.29 10.35
N VAL A 434 -0.70 -28.84 11.51
CA VAL A 434 -0.88 -28.20 12.81
C VAL A 434 0.00 -26.96 12.91
N TYR A 435 1.29 -27.09 12.58
CA TYR A 435 2.25 -26.00 12.70
C TYR A 435 1.85 -24.80 11.83
N LEU A 436 1.48 -25.04 10.56
CA LEU A 436 0.99 -23.99 9.68
C LEU A 436 -0.31 -23.37 10.17
N SER A 437 -1.27 -24.17 10.65
CA SER A 437 -2.54 -23.66 11.15
C SER A 437 -2.34 -22.80 12.40
N VAL A 438 -1.44 -23.19 13.30
CA VAL A 438 -1.14 -22.45 14.52
C VAL A 438 -0.40 -21.15 14.20
N ILE A 439 0.64 -21.19 13.35
CA ILE A 439 1.34 -19.99 12.88
C ILE A 439 0.35 -19.00 12.24
N ASP A 440 -0.48 -19.47 11.31
CA ASP A 440 -1.40 -18.59 10.59
C ASP A 440 -2.44 -17.96 11.53
N GLU A 441 -2.94 -18.68 12.52
CA GLU A 441 -3.92 -18.13 13.46
C GLU A 441 -3.28 -17.14 14.43
N LYS A 442 -2.14 -17.51 15.02
CA LYS A 442 -1.43 -16.67 15.98
C LYS A 442 -0.82 -15.43 15.35
N TRP A 443 -0.35 -15.53 14.11
CA TRP A 443 0.11 -14.37 13.36
C TRP A 443 -1.01 -13.37 13.06
N LYS A 444 -2.23 -13.83 12.72
CA LYS A 444 -3.38 -12.93 12.53
C LYS A 444 -3.79 -12.20 13.81
N GLU A 445 -3.72 -12.88 14.94
CA GLU A 445 -3.98 -12.29 16.26
C GLU A 445 -2.95 -11.21 16.55
N HIS A 446 -1.65 -11.53 16.41
CA HIS A 446 -0.55 -10.57 16.57
C HIS A 446 -0.65 -9.35 15.66
N LEU A 447 -1.01 -9.53 14.38
CA LEU A 447 -1.19 -8.39 13.47
C LEU A 447 -2.25 -7.41 13.97
N ARG A 448 -3.36 -7.92 14.51
CA ARG A 448 -4.42 -7.09 15.09
C ARG A 448 -3.91 -6.35 16.34
N GLU A 449 -3.22 -7.05 17.24
CA GLU A 449 -2.70 -6.43 18.46
C GLU A 449 -1.63 -5.37 18.16
N MET A 450 -0.81 -5.58 17.13
CA MET A 450 0.18 -4.60 16.66
C MET A 450 -0.48 -3.36 16.04
N ASP A 451 -1.58 -3.53 15.32
CA ASP A 451 -2.38 -2.40 14.81
C ASP A 451 -2.98 -1.59 15.98
N ASP A 452 -3.58 -2.26 16.98
CA ASP A 452 -4.11 -1.63 18.19
C ASP A 452 -3.02 -0.88 18.97
N LEU A 453 -1.84 -1.50 19.13
CA LEU A 453 -0.69 -0.88 19.78
C LEU A 453 -0.25 0.39 19.03
N LYS A 454 -0.18 0.33 17.70
CA LYS A 454 0.23 1.46 16.87
C LYS A 454 -0.73 2.65 16.99
N GLU A 455 -2.02 2.42 17.13
CA GLU A 455 -3.00 3.48 17.38
C GLU A 455 -2.86 4.08 18.79
N GLY A 456 -2.68 3.24 19.80
CA GLY A 456 -2.61 3.66 21.21
C GLY A 456 -1.28 4.32 21.61
N ILE A 457 -0.17 3.95 20.97
CA ILE A 457 1.18 4.38 21.40
C ILE A 457 1.40 5.88 21.27
N GLY A 458 0.66 6.56 20.37
CA GLY A 458 0.71 8.02 20.24
C GLY A 458 0.40 8.76 21.54
N LEU A 459 -0.43 8.18 22.42
CA LEU A 459 -0.78 8.75 23.72
C LEU A 459 0.38 8.70 24.73
N ARG A 460 1.36 7.80 24.54
CA ARG A 460 2.57 7.76 25.38
C ARG A 460 3.45 9.01 25.21
N GLY A 461 3.30 9.72 24.09
CA GLY A 461 3.98 10.98 23.83
C GLY A 461 3.66 12.08 24.86
N TYR A 462 2.48 12.02 25.50
CA TYR A 462 2.12 12.94 26.60
C TYR A 462 3.03 12.76 27.83
N GLY A 463 3.63 11.59 28.01
CA GLY A 463 4.60 11.29 29.07
C GLY A 463 6.05 11.66 28.74
N GLN A 464 6.30 12.44 27.68
CA GLN A 464 7.64 12.79 27.19
C GLN A 464 8.52 11.60 26.80
N LYS A 465 7.90 10.44 26.53
CA LYS A 465 8.56 9.28 25.95
C LYS A 465 8.43 9.29 24.44
N ASP A 466 9.45 8.79 23.74
CA ASP A 466 9.40 8.60 22.29
C ASP A 466 8.46 7.42 21.94
N PRO A 467 7.33 7.66 21.23
CA PRO A 467 6.39 6.61 20.89
C PRO A 467 6.99 5.48 20.05
N LEU A 468 7.96 5.77 19.18
CA LEU A 468 8.58 4.74 18.33
C LEU A 468 9.44 3.79 19.15
N VAL A 469 10.14 4.30 20.17
CA VAL A 469 10.96 3.47 21.07
C VAL A 469 10.06 2.57 21.92
N GLU A 470 8.98 3.11 22.45
CA GLU A 470 8.01 2.32 23.23
C GLU A 470 7.29 1.29 22.34
N TYR A 471 6.92 1.64 21.10
CA TYR A 471 6.36 0.71 20.11
C TYR A 471 7.32 -0.44 19.80
N LYS A 472 8.62 -0.16 19.62
CA LYS A 472 9.64 -1.19 19.42
C LYS A 472 9.76 -2.13 20.62
N ARG A 473 9.76 -1.58 21.85
CA ARG A 473 9.88 -2.38 23.07
C ARG A 473 8.65 -3.25 23.30
N GLU A 474 7.45 -2.65 23.29
CA GLU A 474 6.19 -3.36 23.50
C GLU A 474 5.95 -4.36 22.36
N GLY A 475 6.17 -3.97 21.10
CA GLY A 475 6.02 -4.86 19.96
C GLY A 475 7.02 -6.02 19.93
N PHE A 476 8.25 -5.84 20.41
CA PHE A 476 9.19 -6.95 20.57
C PHE A 476 8.75 -7.92 21.68
N GLN A 477 8.28 -7.41 22.81
CA GLN A 477 7.77 -8.24 23.90
C GLN A 477 6.58 -9.09 23.45
N MET A 478 5.61 -8.48 22.77
CA MET A 478 4.46 -9.19 22.18
C MET A 478 4.90 -10.24 21.15
N PHE A 479 5.96 -9.95 20.40
CA PHE A 479 6.49 -10.92 19.43
C PHE A 479 7.17 -12.12 20.09
N VAL A 480 7.90 -11.92 21.19
CA VAL A 480 8.46 -13.05 21.97
C VAL A 480 7.32 -13.89 22.55
N GLU A 481 6.31 -13.24 23.12
CA GLU A 481 5.11 -13.92 23.62
C GLU A 481 4.39 -14.71 22.52
N LEU A 482 4.26 -14.14 21.31
CA LEU A 482 3.73 -14.82 20.13
C LEU A 482 4.52 -16.10 19.81
N LEU A 483 5.86 -16.04 19.78
CA LEU A 483 6.68 -17.22 19.46
C LEU A 483 6.48 -18.33 20.50
N ASP A 484 6.43 -17.96 21.77
CA ASP A 484 6.16 -18.92 22.84
C ASP A 484 4.74 -19.51 22.75
N GLU A 485 3.75 -18.69 22.39
CA GLU A 485 2.37 -19.15 22.18
C GLU A 485 2.26 -20.10 20.98
N ILE A 486 2.95 -19.80 19.88
CA ILE A 486 3.03 -20.69 18.72
C ILE A 486 3.62 -22.03 19.16
N ASN A 487 4.72 -22.02 19.91
CA ASN A 487 5.36 -23.24 20.38
C ASN A 487 4.41 -24.05 21.29
N ARG A 488 3.84 -23.40 22.33
CA ARG A 488 2.93 -24.04 23.28
C ARG A 488 1.67 -24.60 22.61
N GLU A 489 1.01 -23.82 21.75
CA GLU A 489 -0.24 -24.26 21.11
C GLU A 489 0.02 -25.33 20.04
N THR A 490 1.18 -25.30 19.37
CA THR A 490 1.63 -26.38 18.47
C THR A 490 1.75 -27.68 19.24
N VAL A 491 2.54 -27.71 20.31
CA VAL A 491 2.75 -28.90 21.15
C VAL A 491 1.41 -29.41 21.68
N LYS A 492 0.63 -28.53 22.31
CA LYS A 492 -0.67 -28.87 22.88
C LYS A 492 -1.62 -29.46 21.85
N THR A 493 -1.68 -28.90 20.65
CA THR A 493 -2.52 -29.42 19.57
C THR A 493 -2.00 -30.77 19.07
N LEU A 494 -0.68 -30.90 18.87
CA LEU A 494 -0.05 -32.14 18.42
C LEU A 494 -0.33 -33.30 19.36
N PHE A 495 -0.20 -33.10 20.67
CA PHE A 495 -0.45 -34.16 21.66
C PHE A 495 -1.95 -34.47 21.83
N ARG A 496 -2.84 -33.48 21.64
CA ARG A 496 -4.29 -33.65 21.80
C ARG A 496 -5.02 -34.30 20.63
N ILE A 497 -4.46 -34.27 19.42
CA ILE A 497 -5.10 -34.89 18.26
C ILE A 497 -5.40 -36.36 18.54
N ARG A 498 -6.65 -36.77 18.40
CA ARG A 498 -7.03 -38.18 18.40
C ARG A 498 -7.19 -38.58 16.94
N ILE A 499 -6.54 -39.67 16.55
CA ILE A 499 -6.70 -40.19 15.19
C ILE A 499 -7.84 -41.19 15.24
N ASP A 500 -8.98 -40.78 14.68
CA ASP A 500 -10.01 -41.72 14.29
C ASP A 500 -9.61 -42.35 12.94
N GLU A 501 -9.67 -43.69 12.86
CA GLU A 501 -9.40 -44.45 11.63
C GLU A 501 -10.48 -44.26 10.54
N SER A 502 -11.51 -43.46 10.80
CA SER A 502 -12.55 -43.20 9.80
C SER A 502 -11.99 -42.33 8.69
N PRO A 503 -12.08 -42.73 7.41
CA PRO A 503 -11.67 -41.90 6.30
C PRO A 503 -12.58 -40.67 6.29
N ALA A 504 -12.05 -39.54 6.78
CA ALA A 504 -12.72 -38.27 6.73
C ALA A 504 -12.97 -37.95 5.24
N GLN A 505 -14.23 -38.05 4.81
CA GLN A 505 -14.68 -37.40 3.60
C GLN A 505 -14.30 -35.93 3.74
N ARG A 506 -13.30 -35.49 2.98
CA ARG A 506 -12.96 -34.07 2.87
C ARG A 506 -14.25 -33.37 2.46
N PRO A 507 -14.83 -32.49 3.29
CA PRO A 507 -15.82 -31.58 2.76
C PRO A 507 -15.08 -30.74 1.73
N ASP A 508 -15.53 -30.76 0.47
CA ASP A 508 -15.13 -29.78 -0.54
C ASP A 508 -15.56 -28.39 -0.04
N ARG A 509 -14.80 -27.82 0.90
CA ARG A 509 -14.86 -26.40 1.19
C ARG A 509 -14.13 -25.74 0.04
N ALA A 510 -14.91 -25.31 -0.96
CA ALA A 510 -14.42 -24.40 -1.98
C ALA A 510 -13.64 -23.27 -1.27
N PRO A 511 -12.43 -22.93 -1.73
CA PRO A 511 -11.65 -21.87 -1.11
C PRO A 511 -12.53 -20.62 -1.08
N GLN A 512 -12.79 -20.09 0.12
CA GLN A 512 -13.41 -18.78 0.25
C GLN A 512 -12.52 -17.80 -0.51
N ARG A 513 -13.10 -17.12 -1.52
CA ARG A 513 -12.39 -16.08 -2.25
C ARG A 513 -12.01 -14.99 -1.25
N LEU A 514 -10.75 -15.01 -0.82
CA LEU A 514 -10.13 -13.89 -0.15
C LEU A 514 -10.20 -12.71 -1.12
N ALA A 515 -11.00 -11.70 -0.76
CA ALA A 515 -11.03 -10.46 -1.50
C ALA A 515 -9.73 -9.71 -1.18
N LEU A 516 -8.80 -9.70 -2.14
CA LEU A 516 -7.61 -8.85 -2.06
C LEU A 516 -8.07 -7.39 -2.17
N VAL A 517 -8.16 -6.70 -1.03
CA VAL A 517 -8.44 -5.27 -1.02
C VAL A 517 -7.11 -4.54 -1.16
N HIS A 518 -6.81 -4.09 -2.38
CA HIS A 518 -5.71 -3.14 -2.58
C HIS A 518 -6.16 -1.76 -2.06
N GLN A 519 -5.53 -1.25 -1.00
CA GLN A 519 -5.48 0.19 -0.77
C GLN A 519 -4.60 0.78 -1.88
N ASP A 520 -5.16 1.69 -2.67
CA ASP A 520 -4.67 2.06 -4.00
C ASP A 520 -3.16 2.33 -4.13
N ALA A 521 -2.53 1.61 -5.06
CA ALA A 521 -1.32 2.03 -5.77
C ALA A 521 -1.64 2.96 -6.97
N ALA A 522 -2.88 3.48 -7.07
CA ALA A 522 -3.34 4.33 -8.16
C ALA A 522 -2.50 5.62 -8.34
N GLY A 523 -1.81 6.08 -7.28
CA GLY A 523 -0.82 7.16 -7.37
C GLY A 523 0.46 6.81 -8.16
N MET A 524 0.69 5.54 -8.49
CA MET A 524 1.90 5.02 -9.13
C MET A 524 1.70 4.48 -10.55
N GLY A 525 0.47 4.48 -11.10
CA GLY A 525 0.23 4.24 -12.53
C GLY A 525 0.31 2.78 -13.00
N PHE A 526 0.11 1.80 -12.12
CA PHE A 526 -0.03 0.38 -12.50
C PHE A 526 -1.50 -0.03 -12.52
N ALA A 527 -1.95 -0.65 -13.61
CA ALA A 527 -3.27 -1.25 -13.73
C ALA A 527 -3.19 -2.77 -13.54
N PRO A 528 -4.05 -3.39 -12.70
CA PRO A 528 -4.20 -4.84 -12.71
C PRO A 528 -4.95 -5.31 -13.98
N PRO A 529 -4.73 -6.56 -14.45
CA PRO A 529 -5.52 -7.14 -15.53
C PRO A 529 -7.00 -7.29 -15.11
N PRO A 530 -7.96 -7.21 -16.04
CA PRO A 530 -9.37 -7.41 -15.71
C PRO A 530 -9.64 -8.85 -15.26
N GLU A 531 -10.31 -9.02 -14.12
CA GLU A 531 -10.83 -10.32 -13.69
C GLU A 531 -12.08 -10.71 -14.52
N PRO A 532 -12.21 -11.99 -14.92
CA PRO A 532 -13.40 -12.46 -15.61
C PRO A 532 -14.62 -12.52 -14.67
N SER A 533 -15.77 -12.10 -15.18
CA SER A 533 -17.03 -12.01 -14.44
C SER A 533 -17.59 -13.39 -14.07
N PRO A 534 -18.32 -13.54 -12.93
CA PRO A 534 -18.87 -14.83 -12.49
C PRO A 534 -19.87 -15.47 -13.47
N MET A 535 -20.46 -14.69 -14.38
CA MET A 535 -21.41 -15.19 -15.39
C MET A 535 -20.77 -15.98 -16.53
N GLU A 536 -19.45 -15.89 -16.75
CA GLU A 536 -18.80 -16.68 -17.81
C GLU A 536 -18.39 -18.10 -17.35
N GLN A 537 -18.41 -18.40 -16.05
CA GLN A 537 -17.99 -19.71 -15.52
C GLN A 537 -19.13 -20.72 -15.42
N THR A 538 -20.40 -20.29 -15.42
CA THR A 538 -21.55 -21.19 -15.28
C THR A 538 -22.03 -21.79 -16.61
N ALA A 539 -21.63 -21.24 -17.76
CA ALA A 539 -21.98 -21.76 -19.07
C ALA A 539 -21.04 -22.89 -19.58
N ALA A 540 -19.95 -23.20 -18.87
CA ALA A 540 -18.92 -24.13 -19.35
C ALA A 540 -19.09 -25.59 -18.89
N ASN A 541 -20.07 -25.90 -18.02
CA ASN A 541 -20.24 -27.24 -17.43
C ASN A 541 -21.51 -28.00 -17.87
N SER A 542 -22.15 -27.60 -18.98
CA SER A 542 -23.23 -28.39 -19.58
C SER A 542 -23.23 -28.33 -21.11
N SER A 543 -22.36 -29.12 -21.73
CA SER A 543 -22.57 -29.65 -23.10
C SER A 543 -21.50 -30.69 -23.44
N GLU A 544 -21.84 -31.97 -23.28
CA GLU A 544 -21.20 -33.05 -24.03
C GLU A 544 -21.64 -32.95 -25.50
N GLY A 545 -20.66 -33.01 -26.42
CA GLY A 545 -20.88 -33.28 -27.84
C GLY A 545 -20.65 -32.10 -28.79
N GLY A 546 -19.49 -32.12 -29.49
CA GLY A 546 -19.27 -31.32 -30.71
C GLY A 546 -17.98 -30.51 -30.71
N GLY A 547 -16.98 -30.95 -31.49
CA GLY A 547 -15.59 -30.47 -31.39
C GLY A 547 -15.30 -29.05 -31.89
N ARG A 548 -14.33 -28.42 -31.22
CA ARG A 548 -13.30 -27.55 -31.81
C ARG A 548 -11.97 -27.83 -31.10
N PRO A 549 -10.85 -28.02 -31.82
CA PRO A 549 -9.58 -28.34 -31.17
C PRO A 549 -9.05 -27.10 -30.42
N LYS A 550 -8.83 -27.22 -29.11
CA LYS A 550 -8.05 -26.25 -28.33
C LYS A 550 -6.63 -26.21 -28.90
N GLN A 551 -6.22 -25.06 -29.43
CA GLN A 551 -4.85 -24.84 -29.88
C GLN A 551 -3.89 -24.97 -28.70
N ARG A 552 -2.93 -25.90 -28.81
CA ARG A 552 -1.82 -26.01 -27.86
C ARG A 552 -0.90 -24.81 -28.06
N PRO A 553 -0.35 -24.20 -27.00
CA PRO A 553 0.65 -23.13 -27.15
C PRO A 553 1.88 -23.70 -27.87
N VAL A 554 2.22 -23.09 -29.01
CA VAL A 554 3.39 -23.48 -29.81
C VAL A 554 4.64 -23.07 -29.03
N LYS A 555 5.39 -24.07 -28.54
CA LYS A 555 6.72 -23.87 -27.98
C LYS A 555 7.66 -23.56 -29.15
N VAL A 556 7.96 -22.28 -29.38
CA VAL A 556 8.90 -21.87 -30.43
C VAL A 556 10.32 -22.12 -29.90
N GLU A 557 11.03 -23.10 -30.48
CA GLU A 557 12.46 -23.28 -30.23
C GLU A 557 13.23 -22.05 -30.69
N LYS A 558 13.97 -21.41 -29.77
CA LYS A 558 14.80 -20.24 -30.09
C LYS A 558 15.97 -20.68 -30.99
N VAL A 559 15.96 -20.26 -32.25
CA VAL A 559 17.04 -20.52 -33.20
C VAL A 559 18.30 -19.77 -32.77
N GLY A 560 19.41 -20.51 -32.56
CA GLY A 560 20.68 -19.93 -32.14
C GLY A 560 21.27 -18.96 -33.17
N ARG A 561 21.93 -17.89 -32.72
CA ARG A 561 22.43 -16.77 -33.55
C ARG A 561 23.28 -17.18 -34.78
N ASN A 562 24.00 -18.30 -34.69
CA ASN A 562 24.86 -18.83 -35.75
C ASN A 562 24.25 -19.99 -36.55
N ALA A 563 23.04 -20.43 -36.22
CA ALA A 563 22.32 -21.49 -36.94
C ALA A 563 21.82 -20.99 -38.31
N PRO A 564 21.61 -21.90 -39.29
CA PRO A 564 20.98 -21.54 -40.56
C PRO A 564 19.60 -20.92 -40.33
N CYS A 565 19.31 -19.84 -41.05
CA CYS A 565 18.09 -19.07 -40.85
C CYS A 565 16.87 -19.88 -41.31
N PRO A 566 15.78 -19.95 -40.52
CA PRO A 566 14.61 -20.78 -40.82
C PRO A 566 13.81 -20.29 -42.04
N CYS A 567 14.13 -19.12 -42.61
CA CYS A 567 13.52 -18.65 -43.87
C CYS A 567 14.04 -19.37 -45.13
N GLY A 568 14.99 -20.32 -45.00
CA GLY A 568 15.52 -21.09 -46.12
C GLY A 568 16.52 -20.32 -47.01
N SER A 569 16.98 -19.14 -46.60
CA SER A 569 17.88 -18.28 -47.38
C SER A 569 19.34 -18.77 -47.50
N GLY A 570 19.68 -19.89 -46.84
CA GLY A 570 21.04 -20.43 -46.78
C GLY A 570 22.04 -19.62 -45.93
N LYS A 571 21.64 -18.46 -45.38
CA LYS A 571 22.48 -17.60 -44.52
C LYS A 571 22.28 -17.91 -43.03
N LYS A 572 23.28 -17.59 -42.20
CA LYS A 572 23.17 -17.69 -40.71
C LYS A 572 22.18 -16.67 -40.17
N TYR A 573 21.44 -17.01 -39.10
CA TYR A 573 20.35 -16.21 -38.54
C TYR A 573 20.74 -14.74 -38.28
N LYS A 574 21.92 -14.49 -37.67
CA LYS A 574 22.43 -13.14 -37.40
C LYS A 574 22.62 -12.24 -38.63
N HIS A 575 22.75 -12.81 -39.83
CA HIS A 575 22.93 -12.06 -41.08
C HIS A 575 21.65 -12.01 -41.93
N CYS A 576 20.51 -12.43 -41.37
CA CYS A 576 19.23 -12.43 -42.07
C CYS A 576 18.11 -11.85 -41.19
N HIS A 577 17.69 -12.56 -40.14
CA HIS A 577 16.56 -12.16 -39.28
C HIS A 577 17.00 -11.85 -37.83
N GLY A 578 18.31 -11.83 -37.56
CA GLY A 578 18.88 -11.61 -36.23
C GLY A 578 19.51 -10.23 -36.02
N ALA A 579 19.08 -9.21 -36.77
CA ALA A 579 19.43 -7.82 -36.54
C ALA A 579 18.59 -7.22 -35.41
#